data_AF-A0A0Q9STD6-F1
#
_entry.id   AF-A0A0Q9STD6-F1
#
_cell.length_a   1.000
_cell.length_b   1.000
_cell.length_c   1.000
_cell.angle_alpha   90.00
_cell.angle_beta   90.00
_cell.angle_gamma   90.00
#
_symmetry.space_group_name_H-M   'P 1'
#
loop_
_entity.id
_entity.type
_entity.pdbx_description
1 polymer ?
#
loop_
_entity_poly.entity_id
_entity_poly.type
_entity_poly.pdbx_seq_one_letter_code
_entity_poly.pdbx_strand_id
1 'polypeptide(L)'
;MTTPAFDPPYDQLLATAERVAAERPEVDLDLAREVFEEAATLLYNGLALEGLDDHDAHLVVAGLCDDLVSGDPSAAVRRRPQAVLDDPGGLHDPRGVAAAYEISARILQL
;
A
#
# COMPACT_ATOMS: atom_id res chain seq x y z
N MET A 1 14.08 16.53 12.09
CA MET A 1 13.01 15.85 11.37
C MET A 1 13.66 15.25 10.14
N THR A 2 13.86 13.95 10.12
CA THR A 2 14.37 13.24 8.93
C THR A 2 13.24 13.28 7.91
N THR A 3 13.49 13.85 6.73
CA THR A 3 12.54 13.78 5.61
C THR A 3 12.26 12.30 5.34
N PRO A 4 10.98 11.88 5.15
CA PRO A 4 10.70 10.51 4.74
C PRO A 4 11.44 10.20 3.43
N ALA A 5 11.92 8.96 3.27
CA ALA A 5 12.69 8.56 2.10
C ALA A 5 11.87 8.65 0.79
N PHE A 6 10.54 8.66 0.92
CA PHE A 6 9.59 8.84 -0.18
C PHE A 6 8.68 10.04 0.08
N ASP A 7 8.21 10.64 -1.01
CA ASP A 7 7.13 11.62 -0.96
C ASP A 7 5.76 10.91 -0.81
N PRO A 8 4.71 11.63 -0.36
CA PRO A 8 3.36 11.10 -0.38
C PRO A 8 2.92 10.62 -1.77
N PRO A 9 2.13 9.54 -1.85
CA PRO A 9 1.54 8.80 -0.73
C PRO A 9 2.41 7.66 -0.17
N TYR A 10 3.61 7.40 -0.71
CA TYR A 10 4.42 6.22 -0.38
C TYR A 10 5.10 6.28 0.99
N ASP A 11 5.24 7.47 1.59
CA ASP A 11 5.72 7.66 2.96
C ASP A 11 4.88 6.89 4.00
N GLN A 12 3.60 6.64 3.71
CA GLN A 12 2.70 5.84 4.55
C GLN A 12 3.18 4.40 4.76
N LEU A 13 3.88 3.80 3.78
CA LEU A 13 4.43 2.45 3.91
C LEU A 13 5.54 2.43 4.98
N LEU A 14 6.38 3.45 5.02
CA LEU A 14 7.43 3.58 6.04
C LEU A 14 6.83 3.79 7.43
N ALA A 15 5.80 4.63 7.54
CA ALA A 15 5.06 4.80 8.78
C ALA A 15 4.39 3.48 9.24
N THR A 16 3.96 2.64 8.30
CA THR A 16 3.39 1.33 8.60
C THR A 16 4.40 0.36 9.18
N ALA A 17 5.65 0.36 8.72
CA ALA A 17 6.72 -0.44 9.32
C ALA A 17 6.91 -0.11 10.82
N GLU A 18 6.95 1.18 11.16
CA GLU A 18 7.11 1.63 12.54
C GLU A 18 5.92 1.21 13.41
N ARG A 19 4.70 1.37 12.89
CA ARG A 19 3.47 0.90 13.55
C ARG A 19 3.52 -0.60 13.82
N VAL A 20 3.89 -1.38 12.81
CA VAL A 20 3.96 -2.85 12.91
C VAL A 20 4.92 -3.30 14.00
N ALA A 21 6.13 -2.75 14.05
CA ALA A 21 7.12 -3.13 15.06
C ALA A 21 6.72 -2.68 16.48
N ALA A 22 5.99 -1.56 16.59
CA ALA A 22 5.44 -1.11 17.87
C ALA A 22 4.32 -2.03 18.40
N GLU A 23 3.47 -2.54 17.51
CA GLU A 23 2.32 -3.40 17.85
C GLU A 23 2.71 -4.88 18.03
N ARG A 24 3.78 -5.32 17.37
CA ARG A 24 4.28 -6.71 17.37
C ARG A 24 5.74 -6.73 17.83
N PRO A 25 6.02 -6.83 19.15
CA PRO A 25 7.38 -6.77 19.70
C PRO A 25 8.34 -7.85 19.19
N GLU A 26 7.81 -8.92 18.59
CA GLU A 26 8.58 -9.97 17.91
C GLU A 26 9.11 -9.55 16.52
N VAL A 27 8.61 -8.46 15.95
CA VAL A 27 9.04 -7.93 14.66
C VAL A 27 10.25 -7.01 14.86
N ASP A 28 11.33 -7.30 14.16
CA ASP A 28 12.50 -6.42 14.09
C ASP A 28 12.15 -5.15 13.29
N LEU A 29 12.34 -3.99 13.91
CA LEU A 29 12.00 -2.69 13.31
C LEU A 29 12.83 -2.39 12.07
N ASP A 30 14.12 -2.72 12.08
CA ASP A 30 15.00 -2.40 10.96
C ASP A 30 14.65 -3.30 9.76
N LEU A 31 14.34 -4.57 10.01
CA LEU A 31 13.83 -5.47 8.98
C LEU A 31 12.46 -5.02 8.45
N ALA A 32 11.55 -4.58 9.32
CA ALA A 32 10.25 -4.06 8.89
C ALA A 32 10.42 -2.83 7.99
N ARG A 33 11.30 -1.90 8.36
CA ARG A 33 11.61 -0.72 7.54
C ARG A 33 12.15 -1.11 6.18
N GLU A 34 13.11 -2.03 6.12
CA GLU A 34 13.70 -2.51 4.87
C GLU A 34 12.63 -3.11 3.94
N VAL A 35 11.76 -3.96 4.48
CA VAL A 35 10.68 -4.60 3.69
C VAL A 35 9.69 -3.57 3.13
N PHE A 36 9.25 -2.62 3.95
CA PHE A 36 8.29 -1.60 3.49
C PHE A 36 8.94 -0.54 2.58
N GLU A 37 10.22 -0.25 2.76
CA GLU A 37 11.01 0.58 1.84
C GLU A 37 11.15 -0.08 0.46
N GLU A 38 11.42 -1.39 0.43
CA GLU A 38 11.47 -2.17 -0.81
C GLU A 38 10.09 -2.19 -1.49
N ALA A 39 9.01 -2.43 -0.74
CA ALA A 39 7.65 -2.38 -1.27
C ALA A 39 7.33 -1.00 -1.89
N ALA A 40 7.65 0.08 -1.19
CA ALA A 40 7.45 1.45 -1.69
C ALA A 40 8.26 1.68 -2.98
N THR A 41 9.51 1.24 -3.02
CA THR A 41 10.39 1.32 -4.19
C THR A 41 9.80 0.59 -5.39
N LEU A 42 9.33 -0.64 -5.19
CA LEU A 42 8.76 -1.46 -6.25
C LEU A 42 7.47 -0.86 -6.81
N LEU A 43 6.56 -0.39 -5.94
CA LEU A 43 5.31 0.23 -6.36
C LEU A 43 5.53 1.55 -7.11
N TYR A 44 6.46 2.38 -6.61
CA TYR A 44 6.85 3.63 -7.26
C TYR A 44 7.44 3.39 -8.65
N ASN A 45 8.45 2.52 -8.75
CA ASN A 45 9.10 2.21 -10.03
C ASN A 45 8.20 1.45 -11.00
N GLY A 46 7.26 0.66 -10.47
CA GLY A 46 6.28 -0.09 -11.24
C GLY A 46 5.06 0.73 -11.67
N LEU A 47 5.03 2.04 -11.36
CA LEU A 47 3.95 2.96 -11.74
C LEU A 47 2.57 2.50 -11.24
N ALA A 48 2.52 1.92 -10.04
CA ALA A 48 1.32 1.26 -9.51
C ALA A 48 0.09 2.20 -9.42
N LEU A 49 0.31 3.50 -9.27
CA LEU A 49 -0.72 4.53 -9.09
C LEU A 49 -0.87 5.44 -10.33
N GLU A 50 -0.27 5.09 -11.47
CA GLU A 50 -0.33 5.91 -12.67
C GLU A 50 -1.78 6.14 -13.12
N GLY A 51 -2.14 7.41 -13.31
CA GLY A 51 -3.48 7.83 -13.75
C GLY A 51 -4.45 8.16 -12.62
N LEU A 52 -4.10 7.91 -11.36
CA LEU A 52 -4.89 8.34 -10.21
C LEU A 52 -4.61 9.80 -9.83
N ASP A 53 -5.62 10.45 -9.25
CA ASP A 53 -5.41 11.71 -8.55
C ASP A 53 -4.82 11.48 -7.14
N ASP A 54 -4.37 12.56 -6.50
CA ASP A 54 -3.74 12.47 -5.18
C ASP A 54 -4.67 11.84 -4.12
N HIS A 55 -5.98 12.07 -4.21
CA HIS A 55 -6.95 11.56 -3.23
C HIS A 55 -7.07 10.04 -3.33
N ASP A 56 -7.33 9.52 -4.53
CA ASP A 56 -7.45 8.09 -4.77
C ASP A 56 -6.12 7.37 -4.56
N ALA A 57 -4.99 7.97 -4.96
CA ALA A 57 -3.65 7.44 -4.72
C ALA A 57 -3.36 7.28 -3.21
N HIS A 58 -3.73 8.27 -2.39
CA HIS A 58 -3.62 8.16 -0.92
C HIS A 58 -4.46 7.02 -0.37
N LEU A 59 -5.70 6.86 -0.85
CA LEU A 59 -6.59 5.79 -0.38
C LEU A 59 -6.10 4.39 -0.79
N VAL A 60 -5.49 4.24 -1.97
CA VAL A 60 -4.86 2.99 -2.39
C VAL A 60 -3.71 2.63 -1.46
N VAL A 61 -2.77 3.55 -1.21
CA VAL A 61 -1.61 3.24 -0.35
C VAL A 61 -2.05 2.97 1.09
N ALA A 62 -3.02 3.73 1.61
CA ALA A 62 -3.57 3.48 2.94
C ALA A 62 -4.18 2.06 3.05
N GLY A 63 -4.98 1.64 2.06
CA GLY A 63 -5.56 0.30 2.05
C GLY A 63 -4.53 -0.80 1.87
N LEU A 64 -3.49 -0.59 1.04
CA LEU A 64 -2.36 -1.52 0.93
C LEU A 64 -1.61 -1.66 2.27
N CYS A 65 -1.41 -0.57 3.00
CA CYS A 65 -0.77 -0.62 4.32
C CYS A 65 -1.54 -1.52 5.29
N ASP A 66 -2.87 -1.48 5.27
CA ASP A 66 -3.70 -2.35 6.11
C ASP A 66 -3.72 -3.80 5.62
N ASP A 67 -3.74 -4.01 4.32
CA ASP A 67 -3.78 -5.36 3.74
C ASP A 67 -2.46 -6.10 3.92
N LEU A 68 -1.32 -5.41 3.74
CA LEU A 68 0.03 -5.98 3.85
C LEU A 68 0.37 -6.47 5.26
N VAL A 69 -0.28 -5.93 6.28
CA VAL A 69 -0.06 -6.32 7.68
C VAL A 69 -1.08 -7.34 8.19
N SER A 70 -2.05 -7.70 7.34
CA SER A 70 -3.08 -8.69 7.68
C SER A 70 -2.51 -10.10 7.81
N GLY A 71 -3.31 -11.02 8.35
CA GLY A 71 -2.90 -12.44 8.49
C GLY A 71 -2.76 -13.20 7.16
N ASP A 72 -3.32 -12.68 6.07
CA ASP A 72 -3.15 -13.21 4.70
C ASP A 72 -3.10 -12.02 3.72
N PRO A 73 -1.92 -11.39 3.55
CA PRO A 73 -1.75 -10.21 2.70
C PRO A 73 -2.15 -10.46 1.25
N SER A 74 -1.83 -11.64 0.71
CA SER A 74 -2.19 -12.04 -0.65
C SER A 74 -3.69 -12.05 -0.85
N ALA A 75 -4.45 -12.71 0.03
CA ALA A 75 -5.90 -12.73 -0.07
C ALA A 75 -6.53 -11.36 0.22
N ALA A 76 -5.94 -10.55 1.10
CA ALA A 76 -6.43 -9.20 1.41
C ALA A 76 -6.32 -8.29 0.17
N VAL A 77 -5.12 -8.12 -0.39
CA VAL A 77 -4.90 -7.25 -1.56
C VAL A 77 -5.70 -7.73 -2.77
N ARG A 78 -5.74 -9.04 -3.05
CA ARG A 78 -6.47 -9.57 -4.22
C ARG A 78 -7.99 -9.40 -4.16
N ARG A 79 -8.57 -9.19 -2.97
CA ARG A 79 -10.02 -8.92 -2.82
C ARG A 79 -10.39 -7.45 -3.04
N ARG A 80 -9.42 -6.52 -2.94
CA ARG A 80 -9.67 -5.07 -3.05
C ARG A 80 -10.27 -4.62 -4.37
N PRO A 81 -9.81 -5.09 -5.56
CA PRO A 81 -10.37 -4.63 -6.82
C PRO A 81 -11.88 -4.84 -6.89
N GLN A 82 -12.36 -6.03 -6.51
CA GLN A 82 -13.79 -6.32 -6.51
C GLN A 82 -14.53 -5.51 -5.43
N ALA A 83 -13.98 -5.43 -4.22
CA ALA A 83 -14.61 -4.67 -3.13
C ALA A 83 -14.80 -3.18 -3.48
N VAL A 84 -13.80 -2.57 -4.10
CA VAL A 84 -13.85 -1.17 -4.58
C VAL A 84 -14.91 -0.98 -5.66
N LEU A 85 -15.09 -1.94 -6.56
CA LEU A 85 -16.12 -1.85 -7.60
C LEU A 85 -17.53 -2.09 -7.06
N ASP A 86 -17.67 -2.93 -6.05
CA ASP A 86 -18.95 -3.25 -5.41
C ASP A 86 -19.44 -2.11 -4.50
N ASP A 87 -18.53 -1.48 -3.75
CA ASP A 87 -18.80 -0.34 -2.88
C ASP A 87 -17.69 0.73 -3.00
N PRO A 88 -17.79 1.64 -3.99
CA PRO A 88 -16.75 2.61 -4.27
C PRO A 88 -16.61 3.72 -3.22
N GLY A 89 -17.58 3.86 -2.31
CA GLY A 89 -17.55 4.88 -1.26
C GLY A 89 -17.24 6.29 -1.80
N GLY A 90 -16.16 6.89 -1.30
CA GLY A 90 -15.70 8.24 -1.65
C GLY A 90 -14.61 8.32 -2.71
N LEU A 91 -14.42 7.28 -3.54
CA LEU A 91 -13.43 7.27 -4.62
C LEU A 91 -13.88 8.10 -5.82
N HIS A 92 -12.93 8.79 -6.45
CA HIS A 92 -13.19 9.59 -7.65
C HIS A 92 -13.16 8.72 -8.93
N ASP A 93 -12.21 7.79 -9.02
CA ASP A 93 -12.09 6.78 -10.07
C ASP A 93 -11.98 5.36 -9.48
N PRO A 94 -13.12 4.71 -9.17
CA PRO A 94 -13.13 3.35 -8.66
C PRO A 94 -12.47 2.32 -9.59
N ARG A 95 -12.49 2.55 -10.91
CA ARG A 95 -11.89 1.60 -11.86
C ARG A 95 -10.37 1.74 -11.88
N GLY A 96 -9.87 2.97 -11.88
CA GLY A 96 -8.43 3.24 -11.72
C GLY A 96 -7.92 2.65 -10.41
N VAL A 97 -8.64 2.86 -9.31
CA VAL A 97 -8.27 2.33 -7.98
C VAL A 97 -8.24 0.80 -7.98
N ALA A 98 -9.26 0.14 -8.55
CA ALA A 98 -9.27 -1.31 -8.68
C ALA A 98 -8.07 -1.82 -9.51
N ALA A 99 -7.76 -1.15 -10.62
CA ALA A 99 -6.60 -1.48 -11.45
C ALA A 99 -5.27 -1.29 -10.70
N ALA A 100 -5.14 -0.22 -9.90
CA ALA A 100 -3.95 0.04 -9.08
C ALA A 100 -3.72 -1.08 -8.05
N TYR A 101 -4.78 -1.60 -7.42
CA TYR A 101 -4.66 -2.78 -6.55
C TYR A 101 -4.21 -4.04 -7.30
N GLU A 102 -4.73 -4.30 -8.51
CA GLU A 102 -4.30 -5.44 -9.33
C GLU A 102 -2.84 -5.33 -9.76
N ILE A 103 -2.41 -4.13 -10.18
CA ILE A 103 -1.02 -3.85 -10.56
C ILE A 103 -0.10 -4.01 -9.35
N SER A 104 -0.49 -3.46 -8.20
CA SER A 104 0.25 -3.59 -6.94
C SER A 104 0.43 -5.05 -6.53
N ALA A 105 -0.62 -5.87 -6.61
CA ALA A 105 -0.54 -7.29 -6.34
C ALA A 105 0.48 -8.01 -7.25
N ARG A 106 0.51 -7.66 -8.54
CA ARG A 106 1.48 -8.22 -9.50
C ARG A 106 2.91 -7.78 -9.21
N ILE A 107 3.13 -6.50 -8.93
CA ILE A 107 4.45 -5.93 -8.61
C ILE A 107 5.03 -6.60 -7.35
N LEU A 108 4.21 -6.74 -6.31
CA LEU A 108 4.59 -7.34 -5.04
C LEU A 108 4.56 -8.87 -5.05
N GLN A 109 4.16 -9.48 -6.18
CA GLN A 109 4.06 -10.94 -6.36
C GLN A 109 3.15 -11.63 -5.33
N LEU A 110 2.06 -10.95 -4.96
CA LEU A 110 1.07 -11.38 -3.95
C LEU A 110 -0.05 -12.22 -4.55
#